data_AF-A0A368FTE1-F1
#
_entry.id   AF-A0A368FTE1-F1
#
_cell.length_a   1.000
_cell.length_b   1.000
_cell.length_c   1.000
_cell.angle_alpha   90.00
_cell.angle_beta   90.00
_cell.angle_gamma   90.00
#
_symmetry.space_group_name_H-M   'P 1'
#
loop_
_entity.id
_entity.type
_entity.pdbx_description
1 polymer ?
#
loop_
_entity_poly.entity_id
_entity_poly.type
_entity_poly.pdbx_seq_one_letter_code
_entity_poly.pdbx_strand_id
1 'polypeptide(L)'
;MSSSEKTSRTASDTSTSVFESQVFQGGLTSGKKEEAKEKRVALNYGNMAEEAFTSRKSKWLRKLAKPTKFAVNLCVIGLQLGMCSAFYIFVEDHVRQIIGYLFDKDVSRDMTFFAILPFFILIATVRSLVVLSWIGFIGNILVVIAIAIIVVQMLFMKHVPISHLPAVTSIEGVTLAAGSMIYAYSAQGVVLPLENKMRKPQDMLGFFGVISISVAFICTVYVTVGFLGYLTYGHDLEGSITLNLDNSP
;
A
#
# COMPACT_ATOMS: atom_id res chain seq x y z
N MET A 1 -58.26 56.46 -5.60
CA MET A 1 -57.77 55.09 -5.22
C MET A 1 -56.76 54.52 -6.22
N SER A 2 -55.79 55.30 -6.74
CA SER A 2 -54.79 54.81 -7.73
C SER A 2 -53.33 55.11 -7.36
N SER A 3 -53.07 55.60 -6.14
CA SER A 3 -51.71 55.99 -5.70
C SER A 3 -51.14 55.09 -4.59
N SER A 4 -51.96 54.25 -3.95
CA SER A 4 -51.49 53.34 -2.88
C SER A 4 -51.10 51.93 -3.39
N GLU A 5 -51.61 51.50 -4.55
CA GLU A 5 -51.30 50.17 -5.11
C GLU A 5 -49.99 50.13 -5.92
N LYS A 6 -49.50 51.28 -6.41
CA LYS A 6 -48.21 51.33 -7.11
C LYS A 6 -47.01 51.31 -6.16
N THR A 7 -47.10 51.95 -5.00
CA THR A 7 -46.01 52.02 -4.01
C THR A 7 -45.81 50.71 -3.25
N SER A 8 -46.87 49.91 -3.08
CA SER A 8 -46.80 48.61 -2.41
C SER A 8 -46.15 47.53 -3.28
N ARG A 9 -46.35 47.59 -4.61
CA ARG A 9 -45.69 46.66 -5.55
C ARG A 9 -44.18 46.92 -5.68
N THR A 10 -43.73 48.18 -5.67
CA THR A 10 -42.30 48.50 -5.80
C THR A 10 -41.46 48.10 -4.57
N ALA A 11 -42.04 48.13 -3.37
CA ALA A 11 -41.35 47.71 -2.14
C ALA A 11 -41.22 46.18 -2.01
N SER A 12 -42.19 45.43 -2.53
CA SER A 12 -42.18 43.96 -2.55
C SER A 12 -41.15 43.41 -3.55
N ASP A 13 -41.03 44.02 -4.72
CA ASP A 13 -40.08 43.59 -5.76
C ASP A 13 -38.62 43.91 -5.38
N THR A 14 -38.39 45.00 -4.64
CA THR A 14 -37.05 45.35 -4.14
C THR A 14 -36.60 44.40 -3.02
N SER A 15 -37.52 44.00 -2.15
CA SER A 15 -37.20 43.07 -1.04
C SER A 15 -36.93 41.64 -1.55
N THR A 16 -37.64 41.23 -2.60
CA THR A 16 -37.47 39.91 -3.23
C THR A 16 -36.15 39.82 -4.01
N SER A 17 -35.76 40.88 -4.73
CA SER A 17 -34.48 40.91 -5.47
C SER A 17 -33.24 40.98 -4.57
N VAL A 18 -33.34 41.63 -3.40
CA VAL A 18 -32.27 41.64 -2.38
C VAL A 18 -32.16 40.27 -1.70
N PHE A 19 -33.28 39.61 -1.43
CA PHE A 19 -33.28 38.25 -0.86
C PHE A 19 -32.72 37.22 -1.84
N GLU A 20 -33.09 37.29 -3.13
CA GLU A 20 -32.50 36.43 -4.17
C GLU A 20 -31.01 36.71 -4.37
N SER A 21 -30.57 37.97 -4.31
CA SER A 21 -29.13 38.30 -4.41
C SER A 21 -28.32 37.80 -3.21
N GLN A 22 -28.89 37.79 -2.01
CA GLN A 22 -28.26 37.26 -0.78
C GLN A 22 -28.24 35.72 -0.77
N VAL A 23 -29.30 35.05 -1.24
CA VAL A 23 -29.37 33.59 -1.41
C VAL A 23 -28.42 33.13 -2.52
N PHE A 24 -28.34 33.87 -3.63
CA PHE A 24 -27.43 33.57 -4.73
C PHE A 24 -25.96 33.82 -4.36
N GLN A 25 -25.65 34.86 -3.57
CA GLN A 25 -24.30 35.05 -3.00
C GLN A 25 -23.98 34.03 -1.89
N GLY A 26 -24.95 33.63 -1.07
CA GLY A 26 -24.81 32.55 -0.09
C GLY A 26 -24.52 31.21 -0.76
N GLY A 27 -25.20 30.92 -1.88
CA GLY A 27 -24.95 29.76 -2.74
C GLY A 27 -23.61 29.83 -3.47
N LEU A 28 -23.17 31.00 -3.94
CA LEU A 28 -21.85 31.17 -4.57
C LEU A 28 -20.69 31.09 -3.57
N THR A 29 -20.89 31.53 -2.32
CA THR A 29 -19.86 31.46 -1.26
C THR A 29 -19.82 30.11 -0.57
N SER A 30 -20.96 29.41 -0.45
CA SER A 30 -21.02 27.98 -0.07
C SER A 30 -20.45 27.11 -1.18
N GLY A 31 -20.82 27.35 -2.44
CA GLY A 31 -20.28 26.68 -3.62
C GLY A 31 -18.78 26.92 -3.81
N LYS A 32 -18.24 28.11 -3.53
CA LYS A 32 -16.78 28.34 -3.52
C LYS A 32 -16.06 27.69 -2.35
N LYS A 33 -16.71 27.52 -1.19
CA LYS A 33 -16.14 26.77 -0.05
C LYS A 33 -16.23 25.27 -0.26
N GLU A 34 -17.24 24.77 -0.97
CA GLU A 34 -17.37 23.38 -1.41
C GLU A 34 -16.43 23.08 -2.58
N GLU A 35 -16.32 23.94 -3.62
CA GLU A 35 -15.35 23.79 -4.71
C GLU A 35 -13.90 23.89 -4.23
N ALA A 36 -13.61 24.71 -3.20
CA ALA A 36 -12.30 24.75 -2.55
C ALA A 36 -12.02 23.49 -1.70
N LYS A 37 -13.06 22.74 -1.31
CA LYS A 37 -12.96 21.46 -0.60
C LYS A 37 -12.95 20.28 -1.58
N GLU A 38 -13.53 20.45 -2.78
CA GLU A 38 -13.68 19.43 -3.83
C GLU A 38 -12.52 19.40 -4.82
N LYS A 39 -11.70 20.46 -4.92
CA LYS A 39 -10.36 20.38 -5.54
C LYS A 39 -9.32 19.76 -4.60
N ARG A 40 -9.62 18.62 -3.95
CA ARG A 40 -8.53 17.67 -3.63
C ARG A 40 -8.09 17.08 -4.97
N VAL A 41 -7.19 17.78 -5.65
CA VAL A 41 -6.44 17.24 -6.78
C VAL A 41 -5.94 15.87 -6.33
N ALA A 42 -6.24 14.81 -7.08
CA ALA A 42 -5.71 13.48 -6.84
C ALA A 42 -4.18 13.56 -6.91
N LEU A 43 -3.54 13.81 -5.77
CA LEU A 43 -2.11 14.08 -5.70
C LEU A 43 -1.38 12.74 -5.62
N ASN A 44 -0.60 12.44 -6.66
CA ASN A 44 0.45 11.42 -6.58
C ASN A 44 1.57 11.92 -5.65
N TYR A 45 2.38 11.00 -5.09
CA TYR A 45 3.46 11.34 -4.15
C TYR A 45 4.37 12.49 -4.62
N GLY A 46 4.81 12.49 -5.88
CA GLY A 46 5.62 13.57 -6.42
C GLY A 46 4.88 14.92 -6.51
N ASN A 47 3.58 14.91 -6.83
CA ASN A 47 2.78 16.14 -6.88
C ASN A 47 2.48 16.65 -5.47
N MET A 48 2.23 15.76 -4.50
CA MET A 48 2.06 16.13 -3.10
C MET A 48 3.33 16.79 -2.55
N ALA A 49 4.49 16.22 -2.88
CA ALA A 49 5.77 16.80 -2.50
C ALA A 49 5.98 18.18 -3.17
N GLU A 50 5.68 18.34 -4.46
CA GLU A 50 5.74 19.64 -5.13
C GLU A 50 4.86 20.70 -4.45
N GLU A 51 3.63 20.34 -4.12
CA GLU A 51 2.64 21.23 -3.51
C GLU A 51 3.04 21.64 -2.09
N ALA A 52 3.59 20.70 -1.31
CA ALA A 52 4.08 20.96 0.06
C ALA A 52 5.22 21.99 0.07
N PHE A 53 6.12 21.95 -0.91
CA PHE A 53 7.22 22.91 -1.04
C PHE A 53 6.76 24.24 -1.66
N THR A 54 5.76 24.22 -2.53
CA THR A 54 5.19 25.42 -3.16
C THR A 54 4.36 26.26 -2.19
N SER A 55 3.64 25.59 -1.27
CA SER A 55 2.82 26.22 -0.23
C SER A 55 3.64 26.93 0.87
N ARG A 56 4.97 26.77 0.89
CA ARG A 56 5.83 27.32 1.95
C ARG A 56 6.25 28.77 1.64
N LYS A 57 6.25 29.63 2.66
CA LYS A 57 6.59 31.07 2.52
C LYS A 57 8.04 31.37 2.11
N SER A 58 8.97 30.43 2.28
CA SER A 58 10.40 30.62 1.95
C SER A 58 10.68 30.50 0.45
N LYS A 59 11.33 31.52 -0.13
CA LYS A 59 11.68 31.57 -1.57
C LYS A 59 12.63 30.44 -2.00
N TRP A 60 13.51 29.97 -1.11
CA TRP A 60 14.47 28.90 -1.42
C TRP A 60 13.77 27.55 -1.56
N LEU A 61 12.83 27.25 -0.66
CA LEU A 61 12.07 26.00 -0.69
C LEU A 61 11.12 25.90 -1.87
N ARG A 62 10.53 27.04 -2.29
CA ARG A 62 9.71 27.09 -3.51
C ARG A 62 10.51 26.78 -4.78
N LYS A 63 11.79 27.17 -4.83
CA LYS A 63 12.68 26.78 -5.96
C LYS A 63 12.99 25.29 -5.97
N LEU A 64 12.93 24.63 -4.81
CA LEU A 64 13.20 23.20 -4.67
C LEU A 64 11.98 22.30 -4.99
N ALA A 65 10.78 22.85 -5.19
CA ALA A 65 9.57 22.06 -5.42
C ALA A 65 9.66 21.08 -6.62
N LYS A 66 10.17 21.55 -7.76
CA LYS A 66 10.34 20.74 -8.98
C LYS A 66 11.37 19.61 -8.83
N PRO A 67 12.60 19.86 -8.33
CA PRO A 67 13.56 18.77 -8.12
C PRO A 67 13.09 17.79 -7.04
N THR A 68 12.38 18.24 -6.00
CA THR A 68 11.79 17.32 -5.00
C THR A 68 10.78 16.36 -5.62
N LYS A 69 9.91 16.84 -6.52
CA LYS A 69 8.98 15.97 -7.25
C LYS A 69 9.71 14.89 -8.05
N PHE A 70 10.75 15.29 -8.78
CA PHE A 70 11.57 14.34 -9.54
C PHE A 70 12.23 13.31 -8.63
N ALA A 71 12.83 13.75 -7.52
CA ALA A 71 13.48 12.88 -6.55
C ALA A 71 12.50 11.88 -5.90
N VAL A 72 11.30 12.33 -5.51
CA VAL A 72 10.27 11.46 -4.94
C VAL A 72 9.79 10.43 -5.96
N ASN A 73 9.49 10.85 -7.19
CA ASN A 73 9.08 9.92 -8.24
C ASN A 73 10.18 8.90 -8.55
N LEU A 74 11.46 9.32 -8.59
CA LEU A 74 12.59 8.42 -8.81
C LEU A 74 12.72 7.40 -7.66
N CYS A 75 12.54 7.84 -6.41
CA CYS A 75 12.54 6.96 -5.24
C CYS A 75 11.40 5.95 -5.28
N VAL A 76 10.18 6.39 -5.64
CA VAL A 76 9.02 5.50 -5.79
C VAL A 76 9.24 4.47 -6.92
N ILE A 77 9.82 4.87 -8.05
CA ILE A 77 10.18 3.95 -9.13
C ILE A 77 11.23 2.94 -8.66
N GLY A 78 12.28 3.41 -7.98
CA GLY A 78 13.32 2.53 -7.43
C GLY A 78 12.76 1.52 -6.43
N LEU A 79 11.85 1.96 -5.55
CA LEU A 79 11.17 1.08 -4.60
C LEU A 79 10.32 0.03 -5.32
N GLN A 80 9.56 0.43 -6.35
CA GLN A 80 8.73 -0.50 -7.12
C GLN A 80 9.57 -1.53 -7.87
N LEU A 81 10.70 -1.12 -8.45
CA LEU A 81 11.64 -2.04 -9.10
C LEU A 81 12.20 -3.06 -8.09
N GLY A 82 12.56 -2.62 -6.89
CA GLY A 82 13.01 -3.51 -5.82
C GLY A 82 11.93 -4.51 -5.36
N MET A 83 10.68 -4.06 -5.25
CA MET A 83 9.54 -4.94 -4.94
C MET A 83 9.35 -6.01 -6.03
N CYS A 84 9.39 -5.59 -7.30
CA CYS A 84 9.24 -6.51 -8.44
C CYS A 84 10.37 -7.54 -8.51
N SER A 85 11.63 -7.14 -8.27
CA SER A 85 12.76 -8.07 -8.31
C SER A 85 12.73 -9.08 -7.17
N ALA A 86 12.39 -8.64 -5.94
CA ALA A 86 12.24 -9.55 -4.81
C ALA A 86 11.08 -10.55 -5.01
N PHE A 87 9.94 -10.09 -5.52
CA PHE A 87 8.81 -10.99 -5.85
C PHE A 87 9.18 -11.99 -6.95
N TYR A 88 9.97 -11.57 -7.93
CA TYR A 88 10.48 -12.47 -8.98
C TYR A 88 11.33 -13.60 -8.41
N ILE A 89 12.32 -13.27 -7.57
CA ILE A 89 13.20 -14.25 -6.92
C ILE A 89 12.37 -15.20 -6.06
N PHE A 90 11.42 -14.67 -5.29
CA PHE A 90 10.51 -15.49 -4.48
C PHE A 90 9.74 -16.52 -5.32
N VAL A 91 9.18 -16.11 -6.46
CA VAL A 91 8.48 -17.04 -7.36
C VAL A 91 9.44 -18.06 -7.97
N GLU A 92 10.65 -17.65 -8.35
CA GLU A 92 11.67 -18.56 -8.89
C GLU A 92 12.07 -19.66 -7.91
N ASP A 93 12.36 -19.31 -6.65
CA ASP A 93 12.70 -20.28 -5.61
C ASP A 93 11.56 -21.29 -5.38
N HIS A 94 10.31 -20.83 -5.35
CA HIS A 94 9.14 -21.72 -5.14
C HIS A 94 8.88 -22.62 -6.35
N VAL A 95 8.98 -22.09 -7.56
CA VAL A 95 8.83 -22.89 -8.78
C VAL A 95 9.91 -23.97 -8.84
N ARG A 96 11.16 -23.63 -8.45
CA ARG A 96 12.25 -24.60 -8.37
C ARG A 96 11.94 -25.72 -7.38
N GLN A 97 11.45 -25.38 -6.18
CA GLN A 97 11.04 -26.38 -5.19
C GLN A 97 9.92 -27.30 -5.71
N ILE A 98 8.90 -26.73 -6.38
CA ILE A 98 7.78 -27.49 -6.95
C ILE A 98 8.27 -28.44 -8.06
N ILE A 99 9.18 -27.98 -8.93
CA ILE A 99 9.74 -28.82 -9.99
C ILE A 99 10.59 -29.93 -9.40
N GLY A 100 11.43 -29.62 -8.41
CA GLY A 100 12.22 -30.62 -7.68
C GLY A 100 11.34 -31.70 -7.07
N TYR A 101 10.23 -31.30 -6.43
CA TYR A 101 9.26 -32.23 -5.83
C TYR A 101 8.52 -33.08 -6.86
N LEU A 102 8.08 -32.51 -7.98
CA LEU A 102 7.26 -33.22 -8.98
C LEU A 102 8.07 -34.12 -9.93
N PHE A 103 9.29 -33.72 -10.25
CA PHE A 103 10.09 -34.37 -11.30
C PHE A 103 11.38 -35.02 -10.77
N ASP A 104 11.62 -34.98 -9.44
CA ASP A 104 12.82 -35.50 -8.77
C ASP A 104 14.12 -35.05 -9.46
N LYS A 105 14.11 -33.81 -9.96
CA LYS A 105 15.16 -33.26 -10.81
C LYS A 105 15.59 -31.91 -10.32
N ASP A 106 16.86 -31.83 -9.94
CA ASP A 106 17.51 -30.56 -9.65
C ASP A 106 17.72 -29.77 -10.95
N VAL A 107 16.86 -28.77 -11.15
CA VAL A 107 16.99 -27.84 -12.26
C VAL A 107 17.96 -26.72 -11.90
N SER A 108 18.90 -26.45 -12.80
CA SER A 108 19.84 -25.33 -12.66
C SER A 108 19.09 -24.00 -12.55
N ARG A 109 19.50 -23.17 -11.58
CA ARG A 109 18.89 -21.85 -11.31
C ARG A 109 18.78 -20.99 -12.57
N ASP A 110 19.83 -20.96 -13.38
CA ASP A 110 19.86 -20.16 -14.60
C ASP A 110 18.75 -20.57 -15.58
N MET A 111 18.46 -21.88 -15.68
CA MET A 111 17.43 -22.38 -16.59
C MET A 111 16.02 -22.04 -16.10
N THR A 112 15.75 -22.18 -14.79
CA THR A 112 14.48 -21.78 -14.19
C THR A 112 14.27 -20.27 -14.30
N PHE A 113 15.33 -19.48 -14.10
CA PHE A 113 15.30 -18.03 -14.25
C PHE A 113 14.89 -17.61 -15.66
N PHE A 114 15.51 -18.15 -16.72
CA PHE A 114 15.11 -17.81 -18.09
C PHE A 114 13.71 -18.34 -18.47
N ALA A 115 13.29 -19.47 -17.90
CA ALA A 115 11.99 -20.07 -18.19
C ALA A 115 10.81 -19.28 -17.60
N ILE A 116 10.98 -18.65 -16.43
CA ILE A 116 9.92 -17.88 -15.74
C ILE A 116 9.76 -16.47 -16.33
N LEU A 117 10.82 -15.90 -16.89
CA LEU A 117 10.83 -14.56 -17.50
C LEU A 117 9.68 -14.30 -18.50
N PRO A 118 9.41 -15.14 -19.52
CA PRO A 118 8.31 -14.90 -20.46
C PRO A 118 6.94 -14.89 -19.80
N PHE A 119 6.74 -15.67 -18.74
CA PHE A 119 5.48 -15.71 -17.99
C PHE A 119 5.25 -14.39 -17.24
N PHE A 120 6.29 -13.83 -16.62
CA PHE A 120 6.22 -12.52 -15.97
C PHE A 120 5.91 -11.38 -16.96
N ILE A 121 6.51 -11.41 -18.16
CA ILE A 121 6.23 -10.43 -19.22
C ILE A 121 4.77 -10.53 -19.68
N LEU A 122 4.25 -11.76 -19.80
CA LEU A 122 2.86 -12.00 -20.17
C LEU A 122 1.90 -11.44 -19.12
N ILE A 123 2.17 -11.69 -17.83
CA ILE A 123 1.38 -11.12 -16.72
C ILE A 123 1.44 -9.59 -16.73
N ALA A 124 2.62 -9.00 -16.94
CA ALA A 124 2.78 -7.54 -17.01
C ALA A 124 2.01 -6.90 -18.17
N THR A 125 1.65 -7.67 -19.20
CA THR A 125 0.86 -7.21 -20.36
C THR A 125 -0.64 -7.18 -20.06
N VAL A 126 -1.11 -7.78 -18.96
CA VAL A 126 -2.52 -7.79 -18.57
C VAL A 126 -2.96 -6.37 -18.17
N ARG A 127 -3.73 -5.73 -19.06
CA ARG A 127 -4.18 -4.33 -18.89
C ARG A 127 -5.49 -4.18 -18.11
N SER A 128 -6.17 -5.29 -17.80
CA SER A 128 -7.48 -5.25 -17.13
C SER A 128 -7.32 -5.26 -15.62
N LEU A 129 -7.49 -4.08 -15.01
CA LEU A 129 -7.46 -3.91 -13.54
C LEU A 129 -8.60 -4.66 -12.83
N VAL A 130 -9.72 -4.92 -13.51
CA VAL A 130 -10.84 -5.69 -12.95
C VAL A 130 -10.45 -7.15 -12.76
N VAL A 131 -9.82 -7.75 -13.76
CA VAL A 131 -9.33 -9.13 -13.70
C VAL A 131 -8.23 -9.24 -12.62
N LEU A 132 -7.32 -8.27 -12.59
CA LEU A 132 -6.26 -8.24 -11.58
C LEU A 132 -6.80 -8.12 -10.15
N SER A 133 -7.88 -7.36 -9.95
CA SER A 133 -8.56 -7.25 -8.65
C SER A 133 -9.16 -8.57 -8.20
N TRP A 134 -9.86 -9.30 -9.08
CA TRP A 134 -10.42 -10.61 -8.76
C TRP A 134 -9.35 -11.66 -8.48
N ILE A 135 -8.28 -11.70 -9.30
CA ILE A 135 -7.14 -12.59 -9.07
C ILE A 135 -6.46 -12.25 -7.74
N GLY A 136 -6.25 -10.95 -7.46
CA GLY A 136 -5.67 -10.50 -6.20
C GLY A 136 -6.53 -10.86 -4.99
N PHE A 137 -7.85 -10.80 -5.11
CA PHE A 137 -8.76 -11.22 -4.05
C PHE A 137 -8.64 -12.72 -3.75
N ILE A 138 -8.63 -13.57 -4.79
CA ILE A 138 -8.41 -15.02 -4.64
C ILE A 138 -7.02 -15.29 -4.06
N GLY A 139 -5.99 -14.58 -4.55
CA GLY A 139 -4.63 -14.66 -4.04
C GLY A 139 -4.53 -14.33 -2.56
N ASN A 140 -5.21 -13.28 -2.10
CA ASN A 140 -5.25 -12.93 -0.67
C ASN A 140 -5.89 -14.03 0.19
N ILE A 141 -6.95 -14.69 -0.30
CA ILE A 141 -7.55 -15.84 0.40
C ILE A 141 -6.54 -16.99 0.50
N LEU A 142 -5.84 -17.31 -0.60
CA LEU A 142 -4.81 -18.35 -0.61
C LEU A 142 -3.67 -18.02 0.36
N VAL A 143 -3.23 -16.76 0.42
CA VAL A 143 -2.21 -16.31 1.37
C VAL A 143 -2.68 -16.49 2.81
N VAL A 144 -3.93 -16.16 3.13
CA VAL A 144 -4.49 -16.38 4.48
C VAL A 144 -4.51 -17.87 4.83
N ILE A 145 -4.92 -18.73 3.89
CA ILE A 145 -4.91 -20.19 4.08
C ILE A 145 -3.48 -20.70 4.28
N ALA A 146 -2.53 -20.25 3.46
CA ALA A 146 -1.13 -20.64 3.58
C ALA A 146 -0.56 -20.24 4.95
N ILE A 147 -0.79 -19.00 5.40
CA ILE A 147 -0.38 -18.54 6.73
C ILE A 147 -1.01 -19.41 7.83
N ALA A 148 -2.29 -19.74 7.72
CA ALA A 148 -2.96 -20.59 8.69
C ALA A 148 -2.33 -21.99 8.77
N ILE A 149 -2.04 -22.62 7.61
CA ILE A 149 -1.36 -23.92 7.56
C ILE A 149 0.02 -23.85 8.20
N ILE A 150 0.81 -22.83 7.86
CA ILE A 150 2.16 -22.61 8.39
C ILE A 150 2.12 -22.49 9.91
N VAL A 151 1.24 -21.63 10.43
CA VAL A 151 1.08 -21.42 11.87
C VAL A 151 0.66 -22.71 12.57
N VAL A 152 -0.29 -23.46 12.02
CA VAL A 152 -0.74 -24.74 12.58
C VAL A 152 0.41 -25.74 12.63
N GLN A 153 1.15 -25.90 11.54
CA GLN A 153 2.31 -26.81 11.48
C GLN A 153 3.36 -26.45 12.53
N MET A 154 3.70 -25.16 12.64
CA MET A 154 4.67 -24.68 13.60
C MET A 154 4.23 -24.90 15.05
N LEU A 155 2.93 -24.78 15.35
CA LEU A 155 2.39 -25.09 16.68
C LEU A 155 2.51 -26.58 17.05
N PHE A 156 2.42 -27.48 16.09
CA PHE A 156 2.54 -28.92 16.30
C PHE A 156 3.99 -29.43 16.32
N MET A 157 4.94 -28.66 15.78
CA MET A 157 6.36 -29.00 15.83
C MET A 157 6.96 -28.81 17.23
N LYS A 158 7.99 -29.60 17.56
CA LYS A 158 8.73 -29.43 18.82
C LYS A 158 9.52 -28.13 18.77
N HIS A 159 9.18 -27.21 19.67
CA HIS A 159 9.86 -25.93 19.78
C HIS A 159 11.21 -26.10 20.48
N VAL A 160 12.21 -25.35 20.03
CA VAL A 160 13.51 -25.28 20.72
C VAL A 160 13.32 -24.45 22.00
N PRO A 161 13.86 -24.88 23.15
CA PRO A 161 13.72 -24.13 24.39
C PRO A 161 14.33 -22.73 24.25
N ILE A 162 13.56 -21.71 24.65
CA ILE A 162 13.91 -20.28 24.54
C ILE A 162 15.27 -19.96 25.18
N SER A 163 15.69 -20.74 26.18
CA SER A 163 16.98 -20.61 26.86
C SER A 163 18.20 -20.87 25.98
N HIS A 164 18.04 -21.56 24.85
CA HIS A 164 19.13 -21.88 23.93
C HIS A 164 19.15 -20.99 22.68
N LEU A 165 18.18 -20.07 22.52
CA LEU A 165 18.11 -19.18 21.37
C LEU A 165 18.82 -17.84 21.68
N PRO A 166 19.78 -17.40 20.85
CA PRO A 166 20.42 -16.11 21.05
C PRO A 166 19.42 -14.97 20.86
N ALA A 167 19.20 -14.17 21.90
CA ALA A 167 18.28 -13.04 21.86
C ALA A 167 18.68 -11.94 20.86
N VAL A 168 19.98 -11.86 20.52
CA VAL A 168 20.53 -10.91 19.55
C VAL A 168 21.53 -11.65 18.67
N THR A 169 21.38 -11.49 17.36
CA THR A 169 22.33 -12.00 16.37
C THR A 169 23.52 -11.02 16.19
N SER A 170 24.28 -11.13 15.10
CA SER A 170 25.32 -10.18 14.72
C SER A 170 24.74 -8.84 14.22
N ILE A 171 25.57 -7.80 14.14
CA ILE A 171 25.18 -6.49 13.56
C ILE A 171 24.67 -6.65 12.13
N GLU A 172 25.25 -7.57 11.37
CA GLU A 172 24.83 -7.92 10.01
C GLU A 172 23.41 -8.53 10.01
N GLY A 173 23.14 -9.49 10.88
CA GLY A 173 21.81 -10.11 10.99
C GLY A 173 20.73 -9.12 11.42
N VAL A 174 21.05 -8.20 12.34
CA VAL A 174 20.13 -7.12 12.75
C VAL A 174 19.86 -6.18 11.58
N THR A 175 20.87 -5.84 10.80
CA THR A 175 20.73 -4.97 9.62
C THR A 175 19.89 -5.64 8.53
N LEU A 176 20.12 -6.94 8.28
CA LEU A 176 19.34 -7.72 7.31
C LEU A 176 17.88 -7.84 7.75
N ALA A 177 17.62 -8.13 9.03
CA ALA A 177 16.27 -8.19 9.59
C ALA A 177 15.57 -6.83 9.51
N ALA A 178 16.27 -5.72 9.80
CA ALA A 178 15.73 -4.37 9.62
C ALA A 178 15.36 -4.10 8.16
N GLY A 179 16.18 -4.52 7.20
CA GLY A 179 15.89 -4.45 5.78
C GLY A 179 14.61 -5.21 5.40
N SER A 180 14.47 -6.46 5.84
CA SER A 180 13.28 -7.28 5.60
C SER A 180 12.01 -6.68 6.23
N MET A 181 12.12 -6.13 7.44
CA MET A 181 11.01 -5.44 8.09
C MET A 181 10.58 -4.18 7.32
N ILE A 182 11.54 -3.34 6.92
CA ILE A 182 11.25 -2.14 6.11
C ILE A 182 10.62 -2.54 4.77
N TYR A 183 11.14 -3.57 4.11
CA TYR A 183 10.59 -4.11 2.87
C TYR A 183 9.13 -4.55 3.05
N ALA A 184 8.82 -5.30 4.11
CA ALA A 184 7.47 -5.79 4.40
C ALA A 184 6.45 -4.65 4.60
N TYR A 185 6.87 -3.50 5.12
CA TYR A 185 6.00 -2.31 5.29
C TYR A 185 6.06 -1.30 4.13
N SER A 186 6.85 -1.55 3.09
CA SER A 186 7.12 -0.57 2.03
C SER A 186 5.96 -0.29 1.06
N ALA A 187 4.84 -1.01 1.19
CA ALA A 187 3.64 -0.86 0.35
C ALA A 187 2.91 0.50 0.50
N GLN A 188 3.41 1.41 1.34
CA GLN A 188 2.82 2.72 1.54
C GLN A 188 2.86 3.60 0.28
N GLY A 189 3.74 3.34 -0.70
CA GLY A 189 3.87 4.14 -1.92
C GLY A 189 2.65 4.14 -2.87
N VAL A 190 1.63 3.32 -2.61
CA VAL A 190 0.37 3.28 -3.39
C VAL A 190 -0.84 3.79 -2.62
N VAL A 191 -0.63 4.23 -1.37
CA VAL A 191 -1.71 4.68 -0.47
C VAL A 191 -2.41 5.92 -1.02
N LEU A 192 -1.67 6.95 -1.47
CA LEU A 192 -2.28 8.16 -2.03
C LEU A 192 -3.10 7.90 -3.32
N PRO A 193 -2.58 7.18 -4.33
CA PRO A 193 -3.39 6.77 -5.48
C PRO A 193 -4.63 5.96 -5.10
N LEU A 194 -4.54 5.10 -4.08
CA LEU A 194 -5.66 4.32 -3.59
C LEU A 194 -6.70 5.20 -2.90
N GLU A 195 -6.28 6.17 -2.06
CA GLU A 195 -7.16 7.18 -1.45
C GLU A 195 -7.95 7.93 -2.50
N ASN A 196 -7.28 8.36 -3.57
CA ASN A 196 -7.90 9.07 -4.69
C ASN A 196 -8.94 8.24 -5.45
N LYS A 197 -8.96 6.91 -5.29
CA LYS A 197 -9.91 5.99 -5.93
C LYS A 197 -11.01 5.51 -4.99
N MET A 198 -10.96 5.85 -3.70
CA MET A 198 -11.97 5.46 -2.73
C MET A 198 -13.22 6.34 -2.81
N ARG A 199 -14.40 5.72 -2.59
CA ARG A 199 -15.68 6.43 -2.51
C ARG A 199 -15.76 7.42 -1.34
N LYS A 200 -15.04 7.12 -0.24
CA LYS A 200 -14.93 7.97 0.96
C LYS A 200 -13.45 8.06 1.38
N PRO A 201 -12.67 9.02 0.85
CA PRO A 201 -11.24 9.13 1.15
C PRO A 201 -10.97 9.53 2.60
N GLN A 202 -11.90 10.24 3.25
CA GLN A 202 -11.78 10.66 4.65
C GLN A 202 -11.72 9.50 5.66
N ASP A 203 -12.26 8.33 5.31
CA ASP A 203 -12.25 7.13 6.17
C ASP A 203 -10.94 6.32 6.01
N MET A 204 -10.07 6.72 5.08
CA MET A 204 -8.80 6.04 4.83
C MET A 204 -7.74 6.34 5.90
N LEU A 205 -7.73 7.58 6.40
CA LEU A 205 -6.78 8.11 7.38
C LEU A 205 -7.47 8.34 8.73
N GLY A 206 -6.74 8.17 9.85
CA GLY A 206 -7.24 8.38 11.22
C GLY A 206 -6.99 7.18 12.13
N PHE A 207 -7.27 7.32 13.42
CA PHE A 207 -7.01 6.26 14.42
C PHE A 207 -7.79 4.96 14.13
N PHE A 208 -9.05 5.10 13.70
CA PHE A 208 -9.89 4.00 13.20
C PHE A 208 -9.94 3.96 11.66
N GLY A 209 -8.97 4.59 10.99
CA GLY A 209 -8.87 4.57 9.54
C GLY A 209 -8.47 3.19 9.03
N VAL A 210 -8.87 2.88 7.79
CA VAL A 210 -8.58 1.58 7.17
C VAL A 210 -7.09 1.25 7.21
N ILE A 211 -6.22 2.23 6.95
CA ILE A 211 -4.77 2.01 6.95
C ILE A 211 -4.26 1.66 8.35
N SER A 212 -4.66 2.41 9.38
CA SER A 212 -4.17 2.20 10.75
C SER A 212 -4.57 0.81 11.28
N ILE A 213 -5.82 0.40 11.04
CA ILE A 213 -6.31 -0.93 11.42
C ILE A 213 -5.57 -2.02 10.63
N SER A 214 -5.38 -1.84 9.32
CA SER A 214 -4.70 -2.82 8.46
C SER A 214 -3.24 -3.02 8.87
N VAL A 215 -2.52 -1.93 9.12
CA VAL A 215 -1.10 -1.98 9.56
C VAL A 215 -1.00 -2.63 10.94
N ALA A 216 -1.90 -2.30 11.88
CA ALA A 216 -1.91 -2.93 13.20
C ALA A 216 -2.16 -4.45 13.10
N PHE A 217 -3.15 -4.86 12.30
CA PHE A 217 -3.47 -6.27 12.06
C PHE A 217 -2.29 -7.03 11.44
N ILE A 218 -1.71 -6.51 10.36
CA ILE A 218 -0.56 -7.14 9.68
C ILE A 218 0.65 -7.21 10.63
N CYS A 219 0.87 -6.18 11.45
CA CYS A 219 1.93 -6.17 12.45
C CYS A 219 1.76 -7.31 13.46
N THR A 220 0.56 -7.52 13.99
CA THR A 220 0.29 -8.64 14.91
C THR A 220 0.57 -9.99 14.25
N VAL A 221 0.16 -10.17 12.99
CA VAL A 221 0.42 -11.41 12.24
C VAL A 221 1.93 -11.60 12.04
N TYR A 222 2.66 -10.59 11.59
CA TYR A 222 4.11 -10.67 11.36
C TYR A 222 4.89 -10.96 12.64
N VAL A 223 4.56 -10.30 13.75
CA VAL A 223 5.21 -10.57 15.04
C VAL A 223 4.94 -12.00 15.50
N THR A 224 3.69 -12.47 15.37
CA THR A 224 3.31 -13.83 15.80
C THR A 224 4.01 -14.90 14.96
N VAL A 225 3.94 -14.79 13.62
CA VAL A 225 4.54 -15.75 12.70
C VAL A 225 6.07 -15.70 12.78
N GLY A 226 6.67 -14.51 12.85
CA GLY A 226 8.12 -14.35 12.98
C GLY A 226 8.65 -14.92 14.29
N PHE A 227 7.95 -14.68 15.41
CA PHE A 227 8.32 -15.24 16.70
C PHE A 227 8.22 -16.77 16.72
N LEU A 228 7.09 -17.33 16.29
CA LEU A 228 6.93 -18.79 16.20
C LEU A 228 7.94 -19.42 15.23
N GLY A 229 8.25 -18.73 14.12
CA GLY A 229 9.19 -19.23 13.10
C GLY A 229 10.59 -19.36 13.68
N TYR A 230 11.00 -18.34 14.43
CA TYR A 230 12.28 -18.36 15.13
C TYR A 230 12.34 -19.45 16.22
N LEU A 231 11.25 -19.66 16.97
CA LEU A 231 11.19 -20.74 17.96
C LEU A 231 11.25 -22.16 17.36
N THR A 232 10.73 -22.31 16.14
CA THR A 232 10.62 -23.61 15.47
C THR A 232 11.92 -23.99 14.76
N TYR A 233 12.53 -23.06 14.01
CA TYR A 233 13.67 -23.35 13.14
C TYR A 233 15.02 -22.84 13.67
N GLY A 234 15.04 -21.92 14.64
CA GLY A 234 16.28 -21.43 15.25
C GLY A 234 17.23 -20.79 14.23
N HIS A 235 18.46 -21.33 14.12
CA HIS A 235 19.52 -20.78 13.27
C HIS A 235 19.45 -21.24 11.81
N ASP A 236 18.72 -22.31 11.51
CA ASP A 236 18.63 -22.92 10.18
C ASP A 236 17.54 -22.28 9.31
N LEU A 237 17.00 -21.12 9.72
CA LEU A 237 15.90 -20.45 9.05
C LEU A 237 16.35 -19.82 7.71
N GLU A 238 15.91 -20.40 6.60
CA GLU A 238 16.09 -19.84 5.26
C GLU A 238 15.30 -18.53 5.03
N GLY A 239 15.63 -17.81 3.94
CA GLY A 239 15.09 -16.48 3.63
C GLY A 239 13.57 -16.38 3.47
N SER A 240 12.86 -17.51 3.36
CA SER A 240 11.41 -17.58 3.53
C SER A 240 11.05 -18.80 4.37
N ILE A 241 10.06 -18.63 5.26
CA ILE A 241 9.55 -19.72 6.11
C ILE A 241 9.01 -20.87 5.26
N THR A 242 8.41 -20.57 4.11
CA THR A 242 7.90 -21.60 3.20
C THR A 242 8.98 -22.51 2.64
N LEU A 243 10.22 -22.03 2.50
CA LEU A 243 11.32 -22.85 2.02
C LEU A 243 11.83 -23.83 3.09
N ASN A 244 11.62 -23.49 4.37
CA ASN A 244 11.98 -24.31 5.54
C ASN A 244 10.97 -25.44 5.83
N LEU A 245 9.82 -25.44 5.17
CA LEU A 245 8.86 -26.53 5.26
C LEU A 245 9.40 -27.67 4.40
N ASP A 246 10.19 -28.56 5.03
CA ASP A 246 10.74 -29.73 4.35
C ASP A 246 9.61 -30.58 3.73
N ASN A 247 9.91 -31.21 2.59
CA ASN A 247 8.98 -32.04 1.82
C ASN A 247 8.89 -33.49 2.35
N SER A 248 9.40 -33.75 3.55
CA SER A 248 9.42 -35.08 4.14
C SER A 248 8.09 -35.38 4.85
N PRO A 249 7.47 -36.56 4.62
CA PRO A 249 6.13 -36.93 5.12
C PRO A 249 6.03 -37.05 6.64
#